data_AF-A0A0D0CXP1-F1
#
_entry.id   AF-A0A0D0CXP1-F1
#
_cell.length_a   1.000
_cell.length_b   1.000
_cell.length_c   1.000
_cell.angle_alpha   90.00
_cell.angle_beta   90.00
_cell.angle_gamma   90.00
#
_symmetry.space_group_name_H-M   'P 1'
#
loop_
_entity.id
_entity.type
_entity.pdbx_description
1 polymer ?
#
loop_
_entity_poly.entity_id
_entity_poly.type
_entity_poly.pdbx_seq_one_letter_code
_entity_poly.pdbx_strand_id
1 'polypeptide(L)'
;MSQSDRRLLSLMWLFEAEKRTPIPSFLARWSPSPDTTVTNVLEAVQNLDPIQMLRTCLSFPSWRRFGEETGEKAGPMDGSIYDPLIAIVLSAQMFVECPPTAALGRVKVFRTNVVSLLIRCLSSKDSGSVHKSDMQERLQVVYVLRLLKNVIPPSANAQDPPRRLLTYASLTLHALRGIFYPFNFIYPHTARFLLQRPELGVSDVPMLFGMLYSSSDKWKKERGWIIKMLGDGMASTDDWKVSRRRHTWDLAASVGDVMLRCVVGSYRNVDHGTRILANLTCNSQACTSLVLKSSPLSWIEMQPGDMIDTESIAWLKISENVVFLADSSKLERATGDE
;
A
#
# COMPACT_ATOMS: atom_id res chain seq x y z
N MET A 1 -9.96 1.46 -10.30
CA MET A 1 -10.06 -0.01 -10.20
C MET A 1 -10.71 -0.53 -11.46
N SER A 2 -10.30 -1.69 -11.97
CA SER A 2 -10.89 -2.30 -13.16
C SER A 2 -12.40 -2.52 -12.99
N GLN A 3 -13.21 -1.87 -13.84
CA GLN A 3 -14.67 -2.04 -13.84
C GLN A 3 -15.06 -3.39 -14.44
N SER A 4 -14.32 -3.86 -15.43
CA SER A 4 -14.50 -5.19 -16.03
C SER A 4 -14.34 -6.27 -14.98
N ASP A 5 -13.33 -6.15 -14.12
CA ASP A 5 -13.09 -7.07 -13.01
C ASP A 5 -14.32 -7.11 -12.08
N ARG A 6 -14.80 -5.95 -11.60
CA ARG A 6 -15.99 -5.89 -10.72
C ARG A 6 -17.22 -6.54 -11.33
N ARG A 7 -17.50 -6.21 -12.60
CA ARG A 7 -18.65 -6.76 -13.34
C ARG A 7 -18.51 -8.25 -13.57
N LEU A 8 -17.29 -8.72 -13.84
CA LEU A 8 -17.02 -10.14 -13.98
C LEU A 8 -17.30 -10.88 -12.67
N LEU A 9 -16.81 -10.36 -11.56
CA LEU A 9 -17.00 -10.97 -10.25
C LEU A 9 -18.48 -10.95 -9.82
N SER A 10 -19.23 -9.87 -10.11
CA SER A 10 -20.68 -9.83 -9.86
C SER A 10 -21.44 -10.82 -10.76
N LEU A 11 -21.05 -10.96 -12.04
CA LEU A 11 -21.61 -11.98 -12.93
C LEU A 11 -21.33 -13.38 -12.43
N MET A 12 -20.11 -13.67 -11.96
CA MET A 12 -19.75 -14.99 -11.43
C MET A 12 -20.56 -15.34 -10.19
N TRP A 13 -20.79 -14.38 -9.29
CA TRP A 13 -21.68 -14.56 -8.15
C TRP A 13 -23.14 -14.79 -8.57
N LEU A 14 -23.64 -14.04 -9.54
CA LEU A 14 -24.98 -14.24 -10.08
C LEU A 14 -25.14 -15.64 -10.70
N PHE A 15 -24.15 -16.10 -11.46
CA PHE A 15 -24.15 -17.43 -12.08
C PHE A 15 -24.07 -18.56 -11.04
N GLU A 16 -23.27 -18.39 -9.99
CA GLU A 16 -23.22 -19.36 -8.90
C GLU A 16 -24.55 -19.43 -8.14
N ALA A 17 -25.16 -18.27 -7.86
CA ALA A 17 -26.45 -18.19 -7.19
C ALA A 17 -27.59 -18.83 -8.02
N GLU A 18 -27.65 -18.51 -9.31
CA GLU A 18 -28.76 -18.92 -10.17
C GLU A 18 -28.59 -20.32 -10.77
N LYS A 19 -27.36 -20.68 -11.20
CA LYS A 19 -27.10 -21.92 -11.95
C LYS A 19 -26.30 -22.97 -11.18
N ARG A 20 -25.90 -22.70 -9.93
CA ARG A 20 -25.03 -23.57 -9.10
C ARG A 20 -23.73 -24.00 -9.81
N THR A 21 -23.31 -23.27 -10.84
CA THR A 21 -22.01 -23.51 -11.48
C THR A 21 -20.94 -22.87 -10.60
N PRO A 22 -19.93 -23.65 -10.17
CA PRO A 22 -18.97 -23.16 -9.20
C PRO A 22 -18.01 -22.15 -9.85
N ILE A 23 -17.76 -21.04 -9.17
CA ILE A 23 -16.83 -19.96 -9.56
C ILE A 23 -15.44 -20.44 -10.04
N PRO A 24 -14.81 -21.47 -9.45
CA PRO A 24 -13.48 -21.93 -9.87
C PRO A 24 -13.40 -22.31 -11.35
N SER A 25 -14.47 -22.90 -11.90
CA SER A 25 -14.53 -23.31 -13.32
C SER A 25 -14.45 -22.15 -14.31
N PHE A 26 -14.84 -20.94 -13.89
CA PHE A 26 -14.69 -19.71 -14.66
C PHE A 26 -13.29 -19.10 -14.47
N LEU A 27 -12.77 -19.12 -13.25
CA LEU A 27 -11.44 -18.58 -12.93
C LEU A 27 -10.30 -19.35 -13.59
N ALA A 28 -10.43 -20.66 -13.76
CA ALA A 28 -9.43 -21.49 -14.45
C ALA A 28 -9.18 -21.09 -15.91
N ARG A 29 -10.12 -20.35 -16.52
CA ARG A 29 -10.05 -19.88 -17.90
C ARG A 29 -9.90 -18.36 -18.03
N TRP A 30 -9.84 -17.66 -16.90
CA TRP A 30 -9.72 -16.21 -16.90
C TRP A 30 -8.27 -15.78 -17.12
N SER A 31 -8.08 -14.75 -17.94
CA SER A 31 -6.79 -14.11 -18.19
C SER A 31 -6.96 -12.59 -18.18
N PRO A 32 -6.01 -11.84 -17.60
CA PRO A 32 -5.98 -10.39 -17.72
C PRO A 32 -5.60 -9.93 -19.14
N SER A 33 -4.99 -10.81 -19.95
CA SER A 33 -4.56 -10.52 -21.32
C SER A 33 -5.50 -11.22 -22.32
N PRO A 34 -6.14 -10.48 -23.25
CA PRO A 34 -7.12 -11.04 -24.19
C PRO A 34 -6.49 -12.05 -25.17
N ASP A 35 -5.19 -11.94 -25.43
CA ASP A 35 -4.48 -12.80 -26.38
C ASP A 35 -3.89 -14.06 -25.75
N THR A 36 -4.01 -14.21 -24.42
CA THR A 36 -3.42 -15.33 -23.68
C THR A 36 -4.49 -16.31 -23.27
N THR A 37 -4.54 -17.46 -23.94
CA THR A 37 -5.31 -18.60 -23.48
C THR A 37 -4.62 -19.23 -22.28
N VAL A 38 -5.39 -19.42 -21.22
CA VAL A 38 -4.90 -19.98 -19.96
C VAL A 38 -5.52 -21.35 -19.77
N THR A 39 -4.70 -22.34 -19.43
CA THR A 39 -5.16 -23.73 -19.25
C THR A 39 -5.46 -24.07 -17.81
N ASN A 40 -4.88 -23.33 -16.86
CA ASN A 40 -5.04 -23.54 -15.42
C ASN A 40 -4.91 -22.22 -14.64
N VAL A 41 -5.46 -22.19 -13.41
CA VAL A 41 -5.46 -20.98 -12.55
C VAL A 41 -4.03 -20.51 -12.21
N LEU A 42 -3.06 -21.43 -12.13
CA LEU A 42 -1.67 -21.09 -11.84
C LEU A 42 -1.05 -20.23 -12.96
N GLU A 43 -1.30 -20.57 -14.22
CA GLU A 43 -0.90 -19.78 -15.38
C GLU A 43 -1.56 -18.39 -15.37
N ALA A 44 -2.84 -18.30 -15.01
CA ALA A 44 -3.52 -17.01 -14.87
C ALA A 44 -2.79 -16.10 -13.88
N VAL A 45 -2.44 -16.65 -12.69
CA VAL A 45 -1.72 -15.91 -11.65
C VAL A 45 -0.30 -15.55 -12.08
N GLN A 46 0.39 -16.42 -12.81
CA GLN A 46 1.75 -16.16 -13.32
C GLN A 46 1.78 -15.10 -14.43
N ASN A 47 0.67 -14.89 -15.14
CA ASN A 47 0.54 -13.92 -16.22
C ASN A 47 0.02 -12.54 -15.74
N LEU A 48 -0.22 -12.36 -14.43
CA LEU A 48 -0.58 -11.06 -13.87
C LEU A 48 0.55 -10.04 -14.03
N ASP A 49 0.22 -8.82 -14.44
CA ASP A 49 1.19 -7.75 -14.60
C ASP A 49 1.74 -7.32 -13.22
N PRO A 50 3.07 -7.41 -12.99
CA PRO A 50 3.67 -7.14 -11.69
C PRO A 50 3.63 -5.67 -11.29
N ILE A 51 3.52 -4.74 -12.24
CA ILE A 51 3.42 -3.29 -11.99
C ILE A 51 1.99 -2.93 -11.61
N GLN A 52 1.01 -3.42 -12.37
CA GLN A 52 -0.41 -3.26 -12.09
C GLN A 52 -0.78 -3.91 -10.75
N MET A 53 -0.25 -5.09 -10.45
CA MET A 53 -0.43 -5.74 -9.16
C MET A 53 0.22 -4.95 -8.02
N LEU A 54 1.44 -4.40 -8.22
CA LEU A 54 2.06 -3.53 -7.22
C LEU A 54 1.18 -2.30 -6.93
N ARG A 55 0.65 -1.64 -7.96
CA ARG A 55 -0.30 -0.53 -7.79
C ARG A 55 -1.56 -0.97 -7.05
N THR A 56 -2.06 -2.18 -7.34
CA THR A 56 -3.22 -2.78 -6.64
C THR A 56 -2.92 -3.00 -5.16
N CYS A 57 -1.71 -3.44 -4.79
CA CYS A 57 -1.28 -3.60 -3.41
C CYS A 57 -1.22 -2.26 -2.65
N LEU A 58 -0.68 -1.22 -3.29
CA LEU A 58 -0.52 0.11 -2.69
C LEU A 58 -1.86 0.83 -2.53
N SER A 59 -2.75 0.67 -3.51
CA SER A 59 -4.09 1.27 -3.53
C SER A 59 -5.18 0.36 -2.93
N PHE A 60 -4.81 -0.57 -2.04
CA PHE A 60 -5.76 -1.55 -1.48
C PHE A 60 -6.89 -0.84 -0.72
N PRO A 61 -8.16 -0.97 -1.16
CA PRO A 61 -9.29 -0.28 -0.55
C PRO A 61 -9.62 -0.85 0.83
N SER A 62 -9.75 0.03 1.83
CA SER A 62 -10.19 -0.35 3.18
C SER A 62 -11.66 -0.77 3.25
N TRP A 63 -12.47 -0.32 2.28
CA TRP A 63 -13.93 -0.49 2.22
C TRP A 63 -14.39 -1.69 1.39
N ARG A 64 -13.52 -2.31 0.57
CA ARG A 64 -13.94 -3.44 -0.27
C ARG A 64 -13.97 -4.74 0.56
N ARG A 65 -15.14 -5.36 0.68
CA ARG A 65 -15.35 -6.63 1.38
C ARG A 65 -16.02 -7.67 0.48
N PHE A 66 -15.84 -8.95 0.79
CA PHE A 66 -16.55 -10.05 0.14
C PHE A 66 -18.05 -9.94 0.42
N GLY A 67 -18.90 -10.08 -0.60
CA GLY A 67 -20.37 -10.08 -0.46
C GLY A 67 -21.05 -8.70 -0.34
N GLU A 68 -20.31 -7.60 -0.24
CA GLU A 68 -20.90 -6.25 -0.24
C GLU A 68 -20.97 -5.69 -1.67
N GLU A 69 -22.17 -5.62 -2.26
CA GLU A 69 -22.47 -4.79 -3.43
C GLU A 69 -22.82 -3.37 -2.98
N THR A 70 -21.92 -2.68 -2.29
CA THR A 70 -22.20 -1.27 -1.96
C THR A 70 -22.03 -0.42 -3.22
N GLY A 71 -23.17 0.04 -3.73
CA GLY A 71 -23.25 1.17 -4.65
C GLY A 71 -22.48 2.39 -4.12
N GLU A 72 -22.03 3.20 -5.07
CA GLU A 72 -21.57 4.60 -4.89
C GLU A 72 -20.16 4.87 -4.33
N LYS A 73 -19.47 3.97 -3.61
CA LYS A 73 -18.05 4.20 -3.23
C LYS A 73 -17.06 3.70 -4.29
N ALA A 74 -17.25 4.11 -5.54
CA ALA A 74 -16.30 3.79 -6.59
C ALA A 74 -15.10 4.76 -6.54
N GLY A 75 -14.01 4.37 -5.86
CA GLY A 75 -12.73 5.04 -6.03
C GLY A 75 -12.28 5.12 -7.50
N PRO A 76 -11.31 5.98 -7.85
CA PRO A 76 -11.00 6.36 -9.23
C PRO A 76 -10.92 5.16 -10.19
N MET A 77 -11.66 5.25 -11.30
CA MET A 77 -12.04 4.14 -12.19
C MET A 77 -11.11 4.00 -13.41
N ASP A 78 -9.80 4.24 -13.27
CA ASP A 78 -8.91 4.38 -14.45
C ASP A 78 -8.41 3.06 -15.07
N GLY A 79 -8.97 1.89 -14.70
CA GLY A 79 -8.49 0.58 -15.19
C GLY A 79 -7.04 0.21 -14.82
N SER A 80 -6.30 1.14 -14.21
CA SER A 80 -4.86 1.07 -13.97
C SER A 80 -4.43 0.11 -12.83
N ILE A 81 -5.40 -0.52 -12.16
CA ILE A 81 -5.24 -1.49 -11.07
C ILE A 81 -6.30 -2.60 -11.19
N TYR A 82 -5.95 -3.81 -10.80
CA TYR A 82 -6.87 -4.95 -10.71
C TYR A 82 -7.93 -4.73 -9.62
N ASP A 83 -9.04 -5.46 -9.69
CA ASP A 83 -9.86 -5.65 -8.48
C ASP A 83 -9.10 -6.59 -7.52
N PRO A 84 -8.76 -6.12 -6.31
CA PRO A 84 -8.04 -6.93 -5.33
C PRO A 84 -8.81 -8.18 -4.93
N LEU A 85 -10.16 -8.18 -4.94
CA LEU A 85 -10.94 -9.37 -4.63
C LEU A 85 -10.74 -10.45 -5.69
N ILE A 86 -10.70 -10.09 -6.98
CA ILE A 86 -10.42 -11.06 -8.04
C ILE A 86 -9.03 -11.65 -7.86
N ALA A 87 -8.03 -10.83 -7.60
CA ALA A 87 -6.68 -11.30 -7.36
C ALA A 87 -6.58 -12.23 -6.13
N ILE A 88 -7.31 -11.93 -5.05
CA ILE A 88 -7.38 -12.78 -3.85
C ILE A 88 -8.07 -14.10 -4.16
N VAL A 89 -9.23 -14.09 -4.83
CA VAL A 89 -9.97 -15.32 -5.15
C VAL A 89 -9.18 -16.19 -6.11
N LEU A 90 -8.58 -15.61 -7.16
CA LEU A 90 -7.68 -16.33 -8.07
C LEU A 90 -6.52 -16.98 -7.31
N SER A 91 -5.92 -16.27 -6.37
CA SER A 91 -4.83 -16.80 -5.55
C SER A 91 -5.30 -17.94 -4.65
N ALA A 92 -6.47 -17.79 -4.01
CA ALA A 92 -7.05 -18.82 -3.17
C ALA A 92 -7.32 -20.11 -3.99
N GLN A 93 -7.92 -19.97 -5.18
CA GLN A 93 -8.14 -21.09 -6.08
C GLN A 93 -6.83 -21.73 -6.56
N MET A 94 -5.82 -20.93 -6.89
CA MET A 94 -4.48 -21.45 -7.22
C MET A 94 -3.93 -22.31 -6.07
N PHE A 95 -4.05 -21.89 -4.81
CA PHE A 95 -3.55 -22.69 -3.68
C PHE A 95 -4.34 -23.98 -3.44
N VAL A 96 -5.63 -24.01 -3.76
CA VAL A 96 -6.49 -25.19 -3.57
C VAL A 96 -6.35 -26.19 -4.73
N GLU A 97 -6.45 -25.72 -5.97
CA GLU A 97 -6.54 -26.60 -7.15
C GLU A 97 -5.19 -26.87 -7.82
N CYS A 98 -4.32 -25.87 -7.91
CA CYS A 98 -3.07 -25.93 -8.70
C CYS A 98 -1.91 -25.22 -7.97
N PRO A 99 -1.51 -25.69 -6.77
CA PRO A 99 -0.48 -25.02 -5.99
C PRO A 99 0.87 -25.02 -6.74
N PRO A 100 1.67 -23.95 -6.64
CA PRO A 100 2.99 -23.90 -7.27
C PRO A 100 3.98 -24.87 -6.58
N THR A 101 4.04 -26.11 -7.06
CA THR A 101 4.92 -27.17 -6.54
C THR A 101 6.37 -27.00 -7.00
N ALA A 102 6.59 -26.55 -8.24
CA ALA A 102 7.93 -26.31 -8.78
C ALA A 102 8.55 -25.01 -8.23
N ALA A 103 9.87 -25.01 -7.98
CA ALA A 103 10.59 -23.83 -7.49
C ALA A 103 10.43 -22.61 -8.41
N LEU A 104 10.56 -22.81 -9.73
CA LEU A 104 10.35 -21.75 -10.72
C LEU A 104 8.93 -21.19 -10.70
N GLY A 105 7.92 -22.05 -10.51
CA GLY A 105 6.52 -21.64 -10.40
C GLY A 105 6.29 -20.73 -9.21
N ARG A 106 6.90 -21.04 -8.05
CA ARG A 106 6.83 -20.18 -6.85
C ARG A 106 7.50 -18.84 -7.10
N VAL A 107 8.69 -18.82 -7.69
CA VAL A 107 9.41 -17.57 -8.04
C VAL A 107 8.55 -16.69 -8.95
N LYS A 108 7.91 -17.26 -9.97
CA LYS A 108 6.99 -16.51 -10.86
C LYS A 108 5.83 -15.90 -10.08
N VAL A 109 5.19 -16.66 -9.18
CA VAL A 109 4.10 -16.16 -8.33
C VAL A 109 4.57 -15.02 -7.41
N PHE A 110 5.78 -15.09 -6.84
CA PHE A 110 6.31 -13.98 -6.05
C PHE A 110 6.60 -12.74 -6.91
N ARG A 111 7.09 -12.93 -8.14
CA ARG A 111 7.39 -11.84 -9.08
C ARG A 111 6.16 -11.05 -9.49
N THR A 112 4.98 -11.66 -9.52
CA THR A 112 3.72 -10.95 -9.80
C THR A 112 3.28 -10.01 -8.68
N ASN A 113 3.90 -10.05 -7.49
CA ASN A 113 3.51 -9.31 -6.28
C ASN A 113 2.17 -9.74 -5.66
N VAL A 114 1.55 -10.84 -6.12
CA VAL A 114 0.28 -11.31 -5.57
C VAL A 114 0.40 -11.75 -4.11
N VAL A 115 1.54 -12.33 -3.72
CA VAL A 115 1.82 -12.69 -2.32
C VAL A 115 1.84 -11.45 -1.43
N SER A 116 2.36 -10.34 -1.94
CA SER A 116 2.38 -9.08 -1.20
C SER A 116 0.98 -8.47 -1.07
N LEU A 117 0.11 -8.66 -2.07
CA LEU A 117 -1.31 -8.34 -1.94
C LEU A 117 -1.96 -9.18 -0.83
N LEU A 118 -1.72 -10.50 -0.83
CA LEU A 118 -2.24 -11.39 0.20
C LEU A 118 -1.74 -10.99 1.58
N ILE A 119 -0.46 -10.64 1.75
CA ILE A 119 0.08 -10.13 3.02
C ILE A 119 -0.57 -8.79 3.41
N ARG A 120 -0.82 -7.91 2.44
CA ARG A 120 -1.55 -6.65 2.67
C ARG A 120 -2.97 -6.92 3.16
N CYS A 121 -3.64 -7.95 2.66
CA CYS A 121 -4.96 -8.41 3.10
C CYS A 121 -4.90 -9.10 4.48
N LEU A 122 -3.95 -10.02 4.64
CA LEU A 122 -3.72 -10.92 5.79
C LEU A 122 -2.87 -10.30 6.90
N SER A 123 -2.52 -9.01 6.78
CA SER A 123 -2.24 -8.16 7.95
C SER A 123 -3.41 -8.20 8.96
N SER A 124 -4.50 -8.89 8.60
CA SER A 124 -5.38 -9.63 9.48
C SER A 124 -5.24 -11.17 9.42
N LYS A 125 -4.50 -11.72 10.41
CA LYS A 125 -4.51 -13.12 10.91
C LYS A 125 -3.90 -14.22 10.01
N ASP A 126 -3.02 -14.99 10.66
CA ASP A 126 -2.27 -16.19 10.26
C ASP A 126 -1.19 -16.08 9.16
N SER A 127 0.06 -16.23 9.61
CA SER A 127 1.23 -16.39 8.77
C SER A 127 1.20 -17.77 8.10
N GLY A 128 0.84 -17.81 6.82
CA GLY A 128 0.96 -19.02 6.00
C GLY A 128 2.37 -19.60 6.10
N SER A 129 2.45 -20.87 6.49
CA SER A 129 3.69 -21.62 6.63
C SER A 129 4.30 -21.90 5.25
N VAL A 130 5.38 -21.21 4.90
CA VAL A 130 6.24 -21.57 3.76
C VAL A 130 7.01 -22.85 4.13
N HIS A 131 6.34 -24.00 4.07
CA HIS A 131 6.96 -25.30 4.32
C HIS A 131 7.87 -25.73 3.16
N LYS A 132 8.96 -26.44 3.52
CA LYS A 132 9.97 -27.10 2.67
C LYS A 132 9.95 -26.70 1.19
N SER A 133 10.42 -25.49 0.88
CA SER A 133 10.62 -25.04 -0.50
C SER A 133 12.12 -25.14 -0.88
N ASP A 134 12.41 -25.50 -2.13
CA ASP A 134 13.77 -25.62 -2.68
C ASP A 134 14.18 -24.36 -3.47
N MET A 135 13.70 -23.20 -3.01
CA MET A 135 13.96 -21.92 -3.65
C MET A 135 15.18 -21.26 -3.01
N GLN A 136 16.10 -20.74 -3.82
CA GLN A 136 17.31 -20.07 -3.33
C GLN A 136 16.96 -18.89 -2.40
N GLU A 137 15.92 -18.14 -2.73
CA GLU A 137 15.44 -16.97 -2.00
C GLU A 137 14.64 -17.33 -0.73
N ARG A 138 14.38 -18.62 -0.46
CA ARG A 138 13.51 -19.07 0.62
C ARG A 138 13.92 -18.51 1.97
N LEU A 139 15.21 -18.55 2.30
CA LEU A 139 15.69 -18.13 3.61
C LEU A 139 15.37 -16.65 3.86
N GLN A 140 15.55 -15.81 2.83
CA GLN A 140 15.22 -14.39 2.90
C GLN A 140 13.71 -14.17 3.01
N VAL A 141 12.90 -14.86 2.19
CA VAL A 141 11.43 -14.75 2.27
C VAL A 141 10.91 -15.16 3.63
N VAL A 142 11.33 -16.31 4.16
CA VAL A 142 10.92 -16.81 5.47
C VAL A 142 11.33 -15.84 6.58
N TYR A 143 12.53 -15.24 6.46
CA TYR A 143 12.99 -14.23 7.41
C TYR A 143 12.09 -13.00 7.43
N VAL A 144 11.77 -12.42 6.25
CA VAL A 144 10.88 -11.26 6.17
C VAL A 144 9.48 -11.57 6.71
N LEU A 145 8.93 -12.73 6.39
CA LEU A 145 7.61 -13.14 6.89
C LEU A 145 7.61 -13.38 8.41
N ARG A 146 8.71 -13.90 8.97
CA ARG A 146 8.88 -14.07 10.41
C ARG A 146 8.96 -12.74 11.13
N LEU A 147 9.71 -11.78 10.58
CA LEU A 147 9.76 -10.41 11.11
C LEU A 147 8.38 -9.77 11.12
N LEU A 148 7.60 -9.93 10.05
CA LEU A 148 6.23 -9.41 9.98
C LEU A 148 5.30 -10.10 10.99
N LYS A 149 5.41 -11.42 11.15
CA LYS A 149 4.61 -12.18 12.13
C LYS A 149 4.75 -11.61 13.55
N ASN A 150 5.97 -11.23 13.93
CA ASN A 150 6.26 -10.70 15.27
C ASN A 150 5.75 -9.26 15.47
N VAL A 151 5.35 -8.57 14.39
CA VAL A 151 4.81 -7.21 14.41
C VAL A 151 3.30 -7.18 14.58
N ILE A 152 2.59 -8.23 14.17
CA ILE A 152 1.14 -8.31 14.26
C ILE A 152 0.79 -8.75 15.69
N PRO A 153 0.21 -7.85 16.54
CA PRO A 153 -0.13 -8.24 17.89
C PRO A 153 -1.18 -9.35 17.87
N PRO A 154 -1.08 -10.36 18.76
CA PRO A 154 -2.14 -11.34 18.93
C PRO A 154 -3.42 -10.59 19.29
N SER A 155 -4.50 -10.86 18.57
CA SER A 155 -5.79 -10.21 18.83
C SER A 155 -6.22 -10.56 20.25
N ALA A 156 -6.47 -9.54 21.09
CA ALA A 156 -6.90 -9.75 22.47
C ALA A 156 -8.26 -10.47 22.54
N ASN A 157 -9.11 -10.23 21.53
CA ASN A 157 -10.37 -10.93 21.32
C ASN A 157 -10.44 -11.49 19.90
N ALA A 158 -11.11 -12.64 19.71
CA ALA A 158 -11.31 -13.23 18.38
C ALA A 158 -12.12 -12.32 17.42
N GLN A 159 -12.82 -11.31 17.93
CA GLN A 159 -13.67 -10.38 17.18
C GLN A 159 -13.01 -9.04 16.84
N ASP A 160 -11.87 -8.68 17.46
CA ASP A 160 -11.23 -7.40 17.16
C ASP A 160 -10.55 -7.44 15.79
N PRO A 161 -10.79 -6.46 14.89
CA PRO A 161 -10.12 -6.40 13.61
C PRO A 161 -8.62 -6.18 13.85
N PRO A 162 -7.72 -6.92 13.17
CA PRO A 162 -6.29 -6.82 13.40
C PRO A 162 -5.75 -5.42 13.13
N ARG A 163 -4.81 -4.97 13.98
CA ARG A 163 -4.17 -3.66 13.84
C ARG A 163 -3.36 -3.61 12.55
N ARG A 164 -3.74 -2.73 11.63
CA ARG A 164 -3.11 -2.57 10.32
C ARG A 164 -2.03 -1.51 10.39
N LEU A 165 -0.77 -1.91 10.53
CA LEU A 165 0.37 -1.03 10.32
C LEU A 165 0.69 -0.96 8.82
N LEU A 166 -0.03 -0.07 8.15
CA LEU A 166 -0.04 0.06 6.70
C LEU A 166 1.36 0.45 6.18
N THR A 167 2.10 1.25 6.94
CA THR A 167 3.50 1.60 6.64
C THR A 167 4.43 0.38 6.59
N TYR A 168 4.29 -0.55 7.54
CA TYR A 168 5.13 -1.75 7.60
C TYR A 168 4.74 -2.79 6.56
N ALA A 169 3.44 -2.92 6.25
CA ALA A 169 3.01 -3.76 5.15
C ALA A 169 3.56 -3.25 3.80
N SER A 170 3.67 -1.92 3.60
CA SER A 170 4.33 -1.34 2.42
C SER A 170 5.83 -1.64 2.39
N LEU A 171 6.53 -1.56 3.53
CA LEU A 171 7.94 -1.98 3.65
C LEU A 171 8.12 -3.46 3.27
N THR A 172 7.30 -4.34 3.84
CA THR A 172 7.36 -5.78 3.59
C THR A 172 7.10 -6.11 2.11
N LEU A 173 6.12 -5.44 1.49
CA LEU A 173 5.86 -5.52 0.06
C LEU A 173 7.12 -5.19 -0.77
N HIS A 174 7.78 -4.07 -0.45
CA HIS A 174 8.99 -3.64 -1.17
C HIS A 174 10.19 -4.56 -0.92
N ALA A 175 10.34 -5.07 0.30
CA ALA A 175 11.39 -6.04 0.63
C ALA A 175 11.21 -7.36 -0.12
N LEU A 176 9.99 -7.92 -0.12
CA LEU A 176 9.68 -9.15 -0.85
C LEU A 176 9.91 -8.97 -2.35
N ARG A 177 9.48 -7.85 -2.93
CA ARG A 177 9.79 -7.53 -4.33
C ARG A 177 11.30 -7.42 -4.56
N GLY A 178 12.04 -6.80 -3.65
CA GLY A 178 13.49 -6.64 -3.75
C GLY A 178 14.23 -7.98 -3.82
N ILE A 179 13.81 -8.98 -3.04
CA ILE A 179 14.39 -10.33 -3.05
C ILE A 179 14.39 -10.95 -4.45
N PHE A 180 13.28 -10.80 -5.19
CA PHE A 180 13.14 -11.37 -6.54
C PHE A 180 13.61 -10.43 -7.67
N TYR A 181 14.00 -9.20 -7.32
CA TYR A 181 14.53 -8.17 -8.22
C TYR A 181 15.72 -7.44 -7.55
N PRO A 182 16.86 -8.12 -7.33
CA PRO A 182 17.97 -7.59 -6.53
C PRO A 182 18.65 -6.35 -7.16
N PHE A 183 18.49 -6.13 -8.47
CA PHE A 183 18.96 -4.92 -9.16
C PHE A 183 18.12 -3.67 -8.84
N ASN A 184 16.96 -3.83 -8.20
CA ASN A 184 16.16 -2.70 -7.77
C ASN A 184 16.92 -1.92 -6.70
N PHE A 185 17.04 -0.60 -6.87
CA PHE A 185 17.83 0.25 -5.97
C PHE A 185 17.37 0.15 -4.51
N ILE A 186 16.10 -0.19 -4.26
CA ILE A 186 15.56 -0.30 -2.89
C ILE A 186 15.96 -1.59 -2.17
N TYR A 187 16.35 -2.63 -2.90
CA TYR A 187 16.72 -3.92 -2.32
C TYR A 187 17.84 -3.80 -1.27
N PRO A 188 19.01 -3.18 -1.56
CA PRO A 188 20.06 -3.06 -0.55
C PRO A 188 19.63 -2.28 0.70
N HIS A 189 18.76 -1.28 0.58
CA HIS A 189 18.25 -0.53 1.74
C HIS A 189 17.32 -1.39 2.60
N THR A 190 16.34 -2.05 1.97
CA THR A 190 15.39 -2.92 2.68
C THR A 190 16.07 -4.14 3.28
N ALA A 191 16.97 -4.80 2.55
CA ALA A 191 17.74 -5.92 3.05
C ALA A 191 18.60 -5.51 4.26
N ARG A 192 19.34 -4.39 4.16
CA ARG A 192 20.14 -3.88 5.27
C ARG A 192 19.28 -3.54 6.48
N PHE A 193 18.17 -2.83 6.30
CA PHE A 193 17.28 -2.46 7.40
C PHE A 193 16.71 -3.68 8.12
N LEU A 194 16.27 -4.69 7.36
CA LEU A 194 15.68 -5.90 7.92
C LEU A 194 16.74 -6.75 8.63
N LEU A 195 17.93 -6.93 8.04
CA LEU A 195 19.00 -7.76 8.62
C LEU A 195 19.71 -7.11 9.82
N GLN A 196 19.59 -5.79 9.99
CA GLN A 196 20.21 -5.07 11.09
C GLN A 196 19.61 -5.37 12.47
N ARG A 197 18.38 -5.87 12.54
CA ARG A 197 17.69 -6.12 13.81
C ARG A 197 17.02 -7.50 13.81
N PRO A 198 17.07 -8.23 14.93
CA PRO A 198 16.36 -9.50 15.04
C PRO A 198 14.83 -9.32 15.05
N GLU A 199 14.36 -8.11 15.37
CA GLU A 199 12.94 -7.75 15.46
C GLU A 199 12.67 -6.41 14.77
N LEU A 200 11.47 -6.28 14.20
CA LEU A 200 10.99 -5.04 13.62
C LEU A 200 10.42 -4.13 14.72
N GLY A 201 11.13 -3.07 15.05
CA GLY A 201 10.58 -2.02 15.92
C GLY A 201 9.46 -1.29 15.19
N VAL A 202 8.23 -1.36 15.73
CA VAL A 202 6.98 -0.78 15.16
C VAL A 202 6.75 0.68 15.52
N SER A 203 7.67 1.26 16.27
CA SER A 203 7.44 2.52 16.97
C SER A 203 7.80 3.76 16.16
N ASP A 204 8.51 3.60 15.03
CA ASP A 204 9.07 4.69 14.22
C ASP A 204 9.04 4.30 12.74
N VAL A 205 8.96 5.28 11.83
CA VAL A 205 8.95 5.01 10.39
C VAL A 205 10.26 4.30 9.95
N PRO A 206 10.16 3.17 9.21
CA PRO A 206 11.34 2.42 8.78
C PRO A 206 12.20 3.23 7.80
N MET A 207 13.51 3.19 7.98
CA MET A 207 14.52 3.82 7.11
C MET A 207 14.41 5.34 6.95
N LEU A 208 13.52 6.02 7.71
CA LEU A 208 13.18 7.43 7.51
C LEU A 208 14.42 8.33 7.37
N PHE A 209 15.24 8.42 8.43
CA PHE A 209 16.40 9.31 8.42
C PHE A 209 17.46 8.89 7.40
N GLY A 210 17.70 7.58 7.26
CA GLY A 210 18.71 7.06 6.35
C GLY A 210 18.42 7.37 4.88
N MET A 211 17.14 7.43 4.49
CA MET A 211 16.74 7.76 3.12
C MET A 211 16.44 9.25 2.94
N LEU A 212 15.81 9.89 3.91
CA LEU A 212 15.41 11.29 3.84
C LEU A 212 16.62 12.24 3.85
N TYR A 213 17.66 11.90 4.61
CA TYR A 213 18.90 12.68 4.70
C TYR A 213 20.06 12.01 3.96
N SER A 214 19.78 11.13 3.00
CA SER A 214 20.82 10.49 2.21
C SER A 214 21.73 11.52 1.52
N SER A 215 23.02 11.26 1.61
CA SER A 215 24.10 11.97 0.92
C SER A 215 24.73 11.15 -0.20
N SER A 216 24.12 10.02 -0.59
CA SER A 216 24.61 9.17 -1.67
C SER A 216 24.43 9.85 -3.04
N ASP A 217 25.14 9.38 -4.07
CA ASP A 217 24.90 9.83 -5.45
C ASP A 217 23.45 9.57 -5.93
N LYS A 218 22.74 8.66 -5.25
CA LYS A 218 21.35 8.29 -5.51
C LYS A 218 20.36 8.97 -4.57
N TRP A 219 20.78 9.98 -3.81
CA TRP A 219 19.96 10.66 -2.80
C TRP A 219 18.58 11.09 -3.34
N LYS A 220 18.48 11.55 -4.60
CA LYS A 220 17.21 11.94 -5.21
C LYS A 220 16.22 10.77 -5.29
N LYS A 221 16.70 9.58 -5.69
CA LYS A 221 15.88 8.36 -5.76
C LYS A 221 15.50 7.87 -4.37
N GLU A 222 16.41 7.97 -3.41
CA GLU A 222 16.18 7.55 -2.03
C GLU A 222 15.15 8.45 -1.34
N ARG A 223 15.32 9.78 -1.42
CA ARG A 223 14.37 10.76 -0.87
C ARG A 223 12.99 10.66 -1.53
N GLY A 224 12.94 10.62 -2.86
CA GLY A 224 11.67 10.47 -3.58
C GLY A 224 10.95 9.17 -3.21
N TRP A 225 11.69 8.07 -3.01
CA TRP A 225 11.09 6.80 -2.61
C TRP A 225 10.54 6.81 -1.19
N ILE A 226 11.26 7.38 -0.21
CA ILE A 226 10.76 7.40 1.17
C ILE A 226 9.52 8.29 1.27
N ILE A 227 9.48 9.43 0.58
CA ILE A 227 8.29 10.30 0.53
C ILE A 227 7.12 9.56 -0.14
N LYS A 228 7.37 8.85 -1.25
CA LYS A 228 6.34 8.02 -1.89
C LYS A 228 5.83 6.92 -0.95
N MET A 229 6.72 6.21 -0.27
CA MET A 229 6.37 5.12 0.65
C MET A 229 5.53 5.64 1.83
N LEU A 230 5.87 6.81 2.35
CA LEU A 230 5.07 7.52 3.35
C LEU A 230 3.67 7.83 2.82
N GLY A 231 3.57 8.36 1.59
CA GLY A 231 2.28 8.58 0.93
C GLY A 231 1.44 7.31 0.81
N ASP A 232 2.04 6.16 0.54
CA ASP A 232 1.34 4.88 0.41
C ASP A 232 1.05 4.16 1.75
N GLY A 233 1.69 4.60 2.84
CA GLY A 233 1.65 3.95 4.15
C GLY A 233 0.86 4.70 5.22
N MET A 234 0.71 6.02 5.13
CA MET A 234 0.20 6.84 6.23
C MET A 234 -1.31 7.11 6.15
N ALA A 235 -2.15 6.07 6.30
CA ALA A 235 -3.61 6.23 6.20
C ALA A 235 -4.39 5.85 7.46
N SER A 236 -3.81 5.14 8.43
CA SER A 236 -4.52 4.74 9.66
C SER A 236 -4.16 5.61 10.87
N THR A 237 -4.98 5.56 11.92
CA THR A 237 -4.69 6.21 13.21
C THR A 237 -3.40 5.68 13.83
N ASP A 238 -3.09 4.40 13.64
CA ASP A 238 -1.86 3.81 14.17
C ASP A 238 -0.63 4.26 13.37
N ASP A 239 -0.75 4.40 12.04
CA ASP A 239 0.29 5.00 11.21
C ASP A 239 0.54 6.48 11.60
N TRP A 240 -0.53 7.22 11.94
CA TRP A 240 -0.40 8.59 12.45
C TRP A 240 0.39 8.65 13.76
N LYS A 241 0.15 7.74 14.71
CA LYS A 241 0.90 7.72 15.98
C LYS A 241 2.41 7.55 15.75
N VAL A 242 2.78 6.66 14.82
CA VAL A 242 4.17 6.41 14.43
C VAL A 242 4.77 7.65 13.78
N SER A 243 4.04 8.27 12.84
CA SER A 243 4.43 9.50 12.17
C SER A 243 4.68 10.67 13.13
N ARG A 244 3.71 10.91 14.02
CA ARG A 244 3.72 12.03 14.95
C ARG A 244 4.91 11.98 15.89
N ARG A 245 5.31 10.79 16.33
CA ARG A 245 6.42 10.62 17.30
C ARG A 245 7.75 11.20 16.81
N ARG A 246 7.98 11.19 15.50
CA ARG A 246 9.23 11.65 14.87
C ARG A 246 9.02 12.88 14.00
N HIS A 247 7.89 13.57 14.14
CA HIS A 247 7.58 14.74 13.30
C HIS A 247 7.69 14.42 11.81
N THR A 248 7.29 13.20 11.39
CA THR A 248 7.57 12.72 10.03
C THR A 248 6.99 13.63 8.95
N TRP A 249 5.80 14.21 9.18
CA TRP A 249 5.23 15.21 8.27
C TRP A 249 6.12 16.45 8.18
N ASP A 250 6.50 17.06 9.31
CA ASP A 250 7.32 18.27 9.34
C ASP A 250 8.67 18.05 8.64
N LEU A 251 9.27 16.87 8.85
CA LEU A 251 10.49 16.44 8.15
C LEU A 251 10.27 16.30 6.65
N ALA A 252 9.17 15.66 6.23
CA ALA A 252 8.84 15.48 4.82
C ALA A 252 8.56 16.82 4.11
N ALA A 253 7.83 17.74 4.75
CA ALA A 253 7.54 19.07 4.24
C ALA A 253 8.82 19.89 4.04
N SER A 254 9.70 19.92 5.05
CA SER A 254 10.97 20.65 4.98
C SER A 254 11.90 20.16 3.85
N VAL A 255 11.93 18.84 3.61
CA VAL A 255 12.73 18.25 2.53
C VAL A 255 12.03 18.40 1.19
N GLY A 256 10.70 18.39 1.17
CA GLY A 256 9.88 18.69 0.00
C GLY A 256 10.26 20.04 -0.59
N ASP A 257 10.35 21.08 0.24
CA ASP A 257 10.72 22.43 -0.18
C ASP A 257 12.13 22.51 -0.78
N VAL A 258 13.10 21.84 -0.16
CA VAL A 258 14.49 21.77 -0.67
C VAL A 258 14.54 20.98 -1.98
N MET A 259 13.78 19.88 -2.08
CA MET A 259 13.77 19.01 -3.25
C MET A 259 13.03 19.64 -4.44
N LEU A 260 11.97 20.41 -4.19
CA LEU A 260 11.28 21.28 -5.16
C LEU A 260 12.27 22.26 -5.80
N ARG A 261 13.08 22.92 -4.96
CA ARG A 261 14.02 23.97 -5.40
C ARG A 261 15.23 23.42 -6.14
N CYS A 262 15.71 22.22 -5.78
CA CYS A 262 16.90 21.63 -6.38
C CYS A 262 16.67 20.84 -7.68
N VAL A 263 15.41 20.57 -8.06
CA VAL A 263 15.10 19.75 -9.24
C VAL A 263 14.01 20.42 -10.09
N VAL A 264 14.45 21.26 -11.02
CA VAL A 264 13.62 21.77 -12.12
C VAL A 264 12.91 20.58 -12.79
N GLY A 265 11.58 20.55 -12.77
CA GLY A 265 10.75 19.51 -13.41
C GLY A 265 10.36 18.31 -12.54
N SER A 266 10.57 18.34 -11.22
CA SER A 266 10.17 17.23 -10.32
C SER A 266 8.75 17.36 -9.76
N TYR A 267 7.76 17.53 -10.65
CA TYR A 267 6.34 17.57 -10.31
C TYR A 267 5.87 16.36 -9.46
N ARG A 268 6.56 15.23 -9.59
CA ARG A 268 6.24 13.97 -8.89
C ARG A 268 6.49 13.99 -7.37
N ASN A 269 7.42 14.80 -6.86
CA ASN A 269 7.67 14.80 -5.40
C ASN A 269 6.65 15.66 -4.64
N VAL A 270 6.10 16.68 -5.32
CA VAL A 270 4.99 17.48 -4.80
C VAL A 270 3.74 16.63 -4.74
N ASP A 271 3.42 15.88 -5.81
CA ASP A 271 2.37 14.83 -5.81
C ASP A 271 2.54 13.87 -4.61
N HIS A 272 3.77 13.46 -4.29
CA HIS A 272 3.99 12.58 -3.14
C HIS A 272 3.78 13.28 -1.78
N GLY A 273 4.15 14.56 -1.66
CA GLY A 273 3.88 15.38 -0.47
C GLY A 273 2.39 15.68 -0.27
N THR A 274 1.70 16.10 -1.33
CA THR A 274 0.24 16.31 -1.34
C THR A 274 -0.50 15.03 -1.00
N ARG A 275 -0.05 13.88 -1.52
CA ARG A 275 -0.59 12.57 -1.19
C ARG A 275 -0.41 12.19 0.28
N ILE A 276 0.73 12.52 0.91
CA ILE A 276 0.92 12.34 2.35
C ILE A 276 -0.13 13.17 3.12
N LEU A 277 -0.26 14.46 2.80
CA LEU A 277 -1.27 15.33 3.44
C LEU A 277 -2.69 14.84 3.22
N ALA A 278 -3.05 14.49 1.99
CA ALA A 278 -4.37 14.01 1.64
C ALA A 278 -4.73 12.74 2.41
N ASN A 279 -3.76 11.86 2.67
CA ASN A 279 -3.99 10.64 3.46
C ASN A 279 -4.03 10.91 4.97
N LEU A 280 -3.15 11.76 5.48
CA LEU A 280 -3.17 12.15 6.89
C LEU A 280 -4.43 12.91 7.27
N THR A 281 -4.89 13.84 6.43
CA THR A 281 -6.09 14.65 6.69
C THR A 281 -7.38 13.82 6.66
N CYS A 282 -7.39 12.65 6.02
CA CYS A 282 -8.52 11.71 6.13
C CYS A 282 -8.73 11.15 7.56
N ASN A 283 -7.76 11.35 8.46
CA ASN A 283 -7.88 10.97 9.86
C ASN A 283 -8.14 12.22 10.72
N SER A 284 -9.29 12.30 11.39
CA SER A 284 -9.67 13.48 12.20
C SER A 284 -8.63 13.87 13.26
N GLN A 285 -8.00 12.88 13.90
CA GLN A 285 -6.99 13.11 14.93
C GLN A 285 -5.68 13.65 14.36
N ALA A 286 -5.28 13.17 13.17
CA ALA A 286 -4.12 13.68 12.46
C ALA A 286 -4.41 15.06 11.87
N CYS A 287 -5.55 15.23 11.20
CA CYS A 287 -6.03 16.48 10.62
C CYS A 287 -5.99 17.63 11.64
N THR A 288 -6.66 17.46 12.78
CA THR A 288 -6.68 18.48 13.85
C THR A 288 -5.28 18.81 14.35
N SER A 289 -4.44 17.79 14.57
CA SER A 289 -3.08 18.01 15.07
C SER A 289 -2.18 18.69 14.03
N LEU A 290 -2.36 18.41 12.75
CA LEU A 290 -1.61 19.05 11.66
C LEU A 290 -1.96 20.52 11.58
N VAL A 291 -3.26 20.85 11.56
CA VAL A 291 -3.75 22.24 11.52
C VAL A 291 -3.19 23.05 12.69
N LEU A 292 -3.20 22.49 13.89
CA LEU A 292 -2.75 23.19 15.10
C LEU A 292 -1.23 23.32 15.25
N LYS A 293 -0.44 22.37 14.73
CA LYS A 293 1.00 22.26 15.08
C LYS A 293 1.96 22.35 13.91
N SER A 294 1.51 22.05 12.70
CA SER A 294 2.36 21.85 11.53
C SER A 294 2.00 22.77 10.36
N SER A 295 1.05 23.70 10.55
CA SER A 295 0.61 24.72 9.59
C SER A 295 0.55 24.22 8.13
N PRO A 296 -0.19 23.13 7.84
CA PRO A 296 -0.21 22.54 6.51
C PRO A 296 -0.67 23.54 5.43
N LEU A 297 -1.57 24.47 5.77
CA LEU A 297 -2.07 25.49 4.85
C LEU A 297 -0.97 26.45 4.38
N SER A 298 -0.09 26.88 5.28
CA SER A 298 1.05 27.73 4.91
C SER A 298 2.01 27.01 3.96
N TRP A 299 2.21 25.71 4.17
CA TRP A 299 3.02 24.90 3.25
C TRP A 299 2.37 24.79 1.87
N ILE A 300 1.04 24.73 1.79
CA ILE A 300 0.27 24.71 0.53
C ILE A 300 0.40 26.05 -0.20
N GLU A 301 0.25 27.17 0.50
CA GLU A 301 0.39 28.52 -0.07
C GLU A 301 1.80 28.78 -0.61
N MET A 302 2.81 28.15 -0.03
CA MET A 302 4.20 28.25 -0.50
C MET A 302 4.48 27.49 -1.80
N GLN A 303 3.53 26.68 -2.30
CA GLN A 303 3.73 25.92 -3.54
C GLN A 303 3.58 26.81 -4.80
N PRO A 304 4.33 26.54 -5.88
CA PRO A 304 4.27 27.35 -7.10
C PRO A 304 2.89 27.28 -7.76
N GLY A 305 2.40 28.41 -8.28
CA GLY A 305 1.06 28.52 -8.90
C GLY A 305 0.79 27.52 -10.02
N ASP A 306 1.78 27.24 -10.88
CA ASP A 306 1.67 26.25 -11.98
C ASP A 306 1.39 24.82 -11.50
N MET A 307 1.62 24.51 -10.21
CA MET A 307 1.40 23.18 -9.63
C MET A 307 -0.01 23.01 -9.04
N ILE A 308 -0.70 24.11 -8.77
CA ILE A 308 -2.06 24.09 -8.20
C ILE A 308 -3.04 23.49 -9.21
N ASP A 309 -2.85 23.76 -10.50
CA ASP A 309 -3.75 23.27 -11.55
C ASP A 309 -3.67 21.75 -11.73
N THR A 310 -2.46 21.18 -11.68
CA THR A 310 -2.25 19.73 -11.84
C THR A 310 -2.72 18.92 -10.63
N GLU A 311 -2.64 19.50 -9.43
CA GLU A 311 -2.93 18.82 -8.15
C GLU A 311 -4.24 19.31 -7.51
N SER A 312 -5.05 20.06 -8.26
CA SER A 312 -6.29 20.69 -7.82
C SER A 312 -7.23 19.76 -7.05
N ILE A 313 -7.33 18.49 -7.47
CA ILE A 313 -8.14 17.46 -6.80
C ILE A 313 -7.58 17.09 -5.42
N ALA A 314 -6.26 16.94 -5.30
CA ALA A 314 -5.62 16.61 -4.03
C ALA A 314 -5.77 17.79 -3.05
N TRP A 315 -5.63 19.01 -3.54
CA TRP A 315 -5.86 20.24 -2.77
C TRP A 315 -7.30 20.37 -2.29
N LEU A 316 -8.27 20.17 -3.18
CA LEU A 316 -9.69 20.19 -2.83
C LEU A 316 -9.98 19.18 -1.72
N LYS A 317 -9.47 17.95 -1.85
CA LYS A 317 -9.62 16.90 -0.85
C LYS A 317 -9.01 17.27 0.49
N ILE A 318 -7.82 17.88 0.51
CA ILE A 318 -7.17 18.34 1.74
C ILE A 318 -8.02 19.42 2.42
N SER A 319 -8.47 20.42 1.67
CA SER A 319 -9.31 21.50 2.19
C SER A 319 -10.64 20.99 2.72
N GLU A 320 -11.31 20.10 1.98
CA GLU A 320 -12.53 19.42 2.41
C GLU A 320 -12.31 18.67 3.73
N ASN A 321 -11.27 17.84 3.80
CA ASN A 321 -10.94 17.12 5.02
C ASN A 321 -10.68 18.06 6.21
N VAL A 322 -9.98 19.18 6.00
CA VAL A 322 -9.71 20.15 7.06
C VAL A 322 -11.02 20.78 7.57
N VAL A 323 -11.92 21.15 6.67
CA VAL A 323 -13.21 21.75 7.05
C VAL A 323 -14.12 20.75 7.77
N PHE A 324 -14.18 19.50 7.31
CA PHE A 324 -15.16 18.53 7.79
C PHE A 324 -14.65 17.57 8.88
N LEU A 325 -13.34 17.29 8.95
CA LEU A 325 -12.78 16.29 9.87
C LEU A 325 -11.96 16.89 11.00
N ALA A 326 -11.55 18.16 10.91
CA ALA A 326 -10.89 18.82 12.03
C ALA A 326 -11.90 19.07 13.16
N ASP A 327 -11.47 18.82 14.39
CA ASP A 327 -12.30 18.99 15.58
C ASP A 327 -12.42 20.48 15.92
N SER A 328 -13.54 21.09 15.51
CA SER A 328 -13.82 22.52 15.72
C SER A 328 -13.69 22.92 17.19
N SER A 329 -14.14 22.08 18.12
CA SER A 329 -14.06 22.35 19.55
C SER A 329 -12.62 22.44 20.07
N LYS A 330 -11.69 21.68 19.47
CA LYS A 330 -10.26 21.78 19.80
C LYS A 330 -9.57 22.93 19.08
N LEU A 331 -10.03 23.27 17.88
CA LEU A 331 -9.55 24.44 17.14
C LEU A 331 -9.92 25.72 17.88
N GLU A 332 -11.20 25.90 18.22
CA GLU A 332 -11.73 27.06 18.96
C GLU A 332 -11.00 27.29 20.28
N ARG A 333 -10.81 26.22 21.08
CA ARG A 333 -10.02 26.29 22.32
C ARG A 333 -8.56 26.69 22.12
N ALA A 334 -7.99 26.38 20.95
CA ALA A 334 -6.60 26.70 20.65
C ALA A 334 -6.45 28.08 20.01
N THR A 335 -7.47 28.57 19.30
CA THR A 335 -7.51 29.91 18.70
C THR A 335 -8.00 30.99 19.65
N GLY A 336 -8.55 30.61 20.81
CA GLY A 336 -8.81 31.52 21.93
C GLY A 336 -10.07 32.36 21.74
N ASP A 337 -11.21 31.71 21.49
CA ASP A 337 -12.49 32.28 21.89
C ASP A 337 -12.77 31.87 23.35
N GLU A 338 -13.16 32.85 24.17
CA GLU A 338 -13.55 32.71 25.59
C GLU A 338 -14.70 31.71 25.83
#